data_AF-A0A1G9S339-F1
#
_entry.id   AF-A0A1G9S339-F1
#
_cell.length_a   1.000
_cell.length_b   1.000
_cell.length_c   1.000
_cell.angle_alpha   90.00
_cell.angle_beta   90.00
_cell.angle_gamma   90.00
#
_symmetry.space_group_name_H-M   'P 1'
#
loop_
_entity.id
_entity.type
_entity.pdbx_description
1 polymer ?
#
loop_
_entity_poly.entity_id
_entity_poly.type
_entity_poly.pdbx_seq_one_letter_code
_entity_poly.pdbx_strand_id
1 'polypeptide(L)'
;MRHILPALAATLCLSATALAGPGADLAETARLIADQARERADYAAARPSAPAAGIELGDPLQYALDQFSADAMRLSRTIDEAGGPIDLRCIFRGMSGDAASRLEALHAAETFADQARIYREISALMHDAAEIAPAADGEALPETMGPPGTCPAARD
;
A
#
# COMPACT_ATOMS: atom_id res chain seq x y z
N MET A 1 -28.68 -40.35 -49.84
CA MET A 1 -28.19 -40.29 -48.44
C MET A 1 -27.18 -39.16 -48.38
N ARG A 2 -27.51 -38.07 -47.68
CA ARG A 2 -26.73 -36.82 -47.67
C ARG A 2 -26.45 -36.50 -46.20
N HIS A 3 -25.25 -36.81 -45.73
CA HIS A 3 -24.85 -36.59 -44.34
C HIS A 3 -24.45 -35.13 -44.14
N ILE A 4 -25.11 -34.46 -43.20
CA ILE A 4 -24.81 -33.10 -42.76
C ILE A 4 -23.86 -33.23 -41.56
N LEU A 5 -22.61 -32.79 -41.71
CA LEU A 5 -21.69 -32.59 -40.58
C LEU A 5 -22.04 -31.25 -39.89
N PRO A 6 -22.19 -31.20 -38.55
CA PRO A 6 -22.21 -29.93 -37.85
C PRO A 6 -20.77 -29.46 -37.58
N ALA A 7 -20.46 -28.25 -38.02
CA ALA A 7 -19.24 -27.55 -37.67
C ALA A 7 -19.32 -27.09 -36.20
N LEU A 8 -18.50 -27.70 -35.32
CA LEU A 8 -18.23 -27.15 -33.99
C LEU A 8 -17.33 -25.93 -34.14
N ALA A 9 -17.90 -24.74 -33.98
CA ALA A 9 -17.12 -23.52 -33.74
C ALA A 9 -16.69 -23.51 -32.27
N ALA A 10 -15.42 -23.81 -32.02
CA ALA A 10 -14.80 -23.64 -30.71
C ALA A 10 -14.49 -22.15 -30.51
N THR A 11 -15.35 -21.45 -29.77
CA THR A 11 -15.11 -20.08 -29.32
C THR A 11 -14.03 -20.09 -28.25
N LEU A 12 -12.81 -19.71 -28.61
CA LEU A 12 -11.73 -19.41 -27.67
C LEU A 12 -12.09 -18.12 -26.91
N CYS A 13 -12.54 -18.25 -25.67
CA CYS A 13 -12.58 -17.13 -24.73
C CYS A 13 -11.14 -16.72 -24.40
N LEU A 14 -10.64 -15.66 -25.05
CA LEU A 14 -9.47 -14.93 -24.55
C LEU A 14 -9.90 -14.16 -23.30
N SER A 15 -9.63 -14.71 -22.13
CA SER A 15 -9.65 -13.94 -20.88
C SER A 15 -8.48 -12.96 -20.94
N ALA A 16 -8.77 -11.69 -21.25
CA ALA A 16 -7.82 -10.62 -21.03
C ALA A 16 -7.64 -10.46 -19.51
N THR A 17 -6.62 -11.10 -18.95
CA THR A 17 -6.10 -10.69 -17.64
C THR A 17 -5.50 -9.30 -17.85
N ALA A 18 -6.22 -8.24 -17.49
CA ALA A 18 -5.60 -6.96 -17.27
C ALA A 18 -4.49 -7.20 -16.24
N LEU A 19 -3.23 -7.04 -16.65
CA LEU A 19 -2.12 -7.08 -15.71
C LEU A 19 -2.38 -5.95 -14.69
N ALA A 20 -2.39 -6.31 -13.40
CA ALA A 20 -2.40 -5.32 -12.33
C ALA A 20 -1.25 -4.35 -12.59
N GLY A 21 -1.53 -3.04 -12.50
CA GLY A 21 -0.49 -2.03 -12.59
C GLY A 21 0.23 -1.87 -11.24
N PRO A 22 1.30 -1.06 -11.21
CA PRO A 22 2.07 -0.82 -9.99
C PRO A 22 1.22 -0.32 -8.80
N GLY A 23 0.15 0.44 -9.08
CA GLY A 23 -0.80 0.89 -8.06
C GLY A 23 -1.62 -0.25 -7.46
N ALA A 24 -2.16 -1.15 -8.28
CA ALA A 24 -2.89 -2.32 -7.83
C ALA A 24 -2.00 -3.30 -7.04
N ASP A 25 -0.74 -3.48 -7.46
CA ASP A 25 0.24 -4.30 -6.72
C ASP A 25 0.57 -3.70 -5.34
N LEU A 26 0.76 -2.37 -5.28
CA LEU A 26 0.97 -1.66 -4.02
C LEU A 26 -0.26 -1.76 -3.12
N ALA A 27 -1.47 -1.67 -3.70
CA ALA A 27 -2.72 -1.80 -2.97
C ALA A 27 -2.86 -3.17 -2.30
N GLU A 28 -2.51 -4.25 -3.01
CA GLU A 28 -2.55 -5.59 -2.47
C GLU A 28 -1.54 -5.79 -1.35
N THR A 29 -0.32 -5.30 -1.55
CA THR A 29 0.71 -5.30 -0.50
C THR A 29 0.22 -4.56 0.74
N ALA A 30 -0.42 -3.40 0.57
CA ALA A 30 -0.96 -2.63 1.69
C ALA A 30 -2.05 -3.40 2.44
N ARG A 31 -2.97 -4.09 1.77
CA ARG A 31 -3.99 -4.93 2.45
C ARG A 31 -3.36 -5.98 3.36
N LEU A 32 -2.35 -6.69 2.87
CA LEU A 32 -1.64 -7.72 3.64
C LEU A 32 -0.97 -7.12 4.89
N ILE A 33 -0.34 -5.96 4.76
CA ILE A 33 0.27 -5.24 5.89
C ILE A 33 -0.82 -4.77 6.87
N ALA A 34 -1.95 -4.26 6.37
CA ALA A 34 -3.05 -3.76 7.19
C ALA A 34 -3.63 -4.85 8.10
N ASP A 35 -3.83 -6.04 7.55
CA ASP A 35 -4.37 -7.20 8.27
C ASP A 35 -3.36 -7.70 9.32
N GLN A 36 -2.09 -7.88 8.95
CA GLN A 36 -1.03 -8.27 9.88
C GLN A 36 -0.86 -7.27 11.02
N ALA A 37 -0.89 -5.97 10.72
CA ALA A 37 -0.79 -4.93 11.73
C ALA A 37 -2.00 -4.96 12.68
N ARG A 38 -3.22 -5.18 12.17
CA ARG A 38 -4.42 -5.32 13.01
C ARG A 38 -4.31 -6.49 13.98
N GLU A 39 -3.92 -7.67 13.51
CA GLU A 39 -3.74 -8.84 14.36
C GLU A 39 -2.71 -8.60 15.48
N ARG A 40 -1.58 -7.96 15.15
CA ARG A 40 -0.57 -7.60 16.14
C ARG A 40 -1.04 -6.52 17.11
N ALA A 41 -1.87 -5.58 16.65
CA ALA A 41 -2.48 -4.59 17.52
C ALA A 41 -3.38 -5.23 18.57
N ASP A 42 -4.22 -6.19 18.17
CA ASP A 42 -5.12 -6.91 19.07
C ASP A 42 -4.35 -7.75 20.09
N TYR A 43 -3.30 -8.44 19.63
CA TYR A 43 -2.41 -9.20 20.50
C TYR A 43 -1.70 -8.32 21.54
N ALA A 44 -1.21 -7.15 21.12
CA ALA A 44 -0.58 -6.18 22.01
C ALA A 44 -1.59 -5.57 23.00
N ALA A 45 -2.79 -5.22 22.52
CA ALA A 45 -3.85 -4.63 23.33
C ALA A 45 -4.36 -5.54 24.46
N ALA A 46 -4.21 -6.86 24.33
CA ALA A 46 -4.56 -7.82 25.38
C ALA A 46 -3.67 -7.72 26.65
N ARG A 47 -2.52 -7.03 26.56
CA ARG A 47 -1.53 -6.94 27.65
C ARG A 47 -0.82 -5.57 27.69
N PRO A 48 -1.56 -4.46 27.82
CA PRO A 48 -1.06 -3.11 27.54
C PRO A 48 0.11 -2.68 28.44
N SER A 49 0.17 -3.15 29.69
CA SER A 49 1.21 -2.79 30.65
C SER A 49 2.50 -3.61 30.53
N ALA A 50 2.52 -4.67 29.71
CA ALA A 50 3.73 -5.46 29.54
C ALA A 50 4.78 -4.69 28.69
N PRO A 51 6.08 -4.92 28.93
CA PRO A 51 7.13 -4.34 28.09
C PRO A 51 6.93 -4.72 26.63
N ALA A 52 7.20 -3.80 25.71
CA ALA A 52 7.12 -4.06 24.27
C ALA A 52 7.90 -5.32 23.88
N ALA A 53 7.34 -6.11 22.95
CA ALA A 53 8.13 -7.17 22.32
C ALA A 53 9.25 -6.53 21.49
N GLY A 54 10.48 -6.99 21.67
CA GLY A 54 11.54 -6.70 20.70
C GLY A 54 11.08 -7.15 19.32
N ILE A 55 11.45 -6.39 18.29
CA ILE A 55 11.18 -6.81 16.92
C ILE A 55 12.40 -7.57 16.42
N GLU A 56 12.16 -8.84 16.06
CA GLU A 56 13.21 -9.76 15.64
C GLU A 56 13.81 -9.31 14.30
N LEU A 57 15.10 -9.56 14.12
CA LEU A 57 15.76 -9.33 12.84
C LEU A 57 15.11 -10.24 11.78
N GLY A 58 14.63 -9.63 10.69
CA GLY A 58 13.92 -10.35 9.64
C GLY A 58 12.43 -10.56 9.94
N ASP A 59 11.85 -9.80 10.87
CA ASP A 59 10.40 -9.76 11.06
C ASP A 59 9.69 -9.43 9.72
N PRO A 60 8.75 -10.28 9.26
CA PRO A 60 8.13 -10.11 7.95
C PRO A 60 7.36 -8.79 7.80
N LEU A 61 6.76 -8.28 8.88
CA LEU A 61 6.00 -7.03 8.83
C LEU A 61 6.94 -5.83 8.69
N GLN A 62 8.09 -5.83 9.36
CA GLN A 62 9.10 -4.80 9.15
C GLN A 62 9.59 -4.75 7.72
N TYR A 63 9.96 -5.92 7.17
CA TYR A 63 10.38 -6.01 5.78
C TYR A 63 9.29 -5.52 4.82
N ALA A 64 8.03 -5.88 5.07
CA ALA A 64 6.91 -5.43 4.26
C ALA A 64 6.69 -3.91 4.35
N LEU A 65 6.87 -3.29 5.52
CA LEU A 65 6.78 -1.84 5.69
C LEU A 65 7.90 -1.08 4.97
N ASP A 66 9.14 -1.57 5.05
CA ASP A 66 10.27 -1.01 4.32
C ASP A 66 10.06 -1.10 2.81
N GLN A 67 9.61 -2.26 2.33
CA GLN A 67 9.30 -2.46 0.92
C GLN A 67 8.15 -1.57 0.46
N PHE A 68 7.07 -1.49 1.23
CA PHE A 68 5.96 -0.58 0.95
C PHE A 68 6.45 0.87 0.87
N SER A 69 7.30 1.32 1.80
CA SER A 69 7.85 2.68 1.77
C SER A 69 8.64 2.93 0.49
N ALA A 70 9.50 1.98 0.09
CA ALA A 70 10.27 2.08 -1.14
C ALA A 70 9.38 2.09 -2.40
N ASP A 71 8.35 1.25 -2.43
CA ASP A 71 7.43 1.13 -3.57
C ASP A 71 6.50 2.34 -3.70
N ALA A 72 5.99 2.89 -2.59
CA ALA A 72 5.23 4.13 -2.60
C ALA A 72 6.09 5.31 -3.10
N MET A 73 7.36 5.41 -2.67
CA MET A 73 8.28 6.42 -3.19
C MET A 73 8.61 6.21 -4.67
N ARG A 74 8.69 4.96 -5.13
CA ARG A 74 8.90 4.62 -6.54
C ARG A 74 7.68 5.05 -7.37
N LEU A 75 6.48 4.73 -6.92
CA LEU A 75 5.22 5.12 -7.57
C LEU A 75 5.07 6.65 -7.64
N SER A 76 5.40 7.36 -6.55
CA SER A 76 5.44 8.83 -6.54
C SER A 76 6.35 9.39 -7.64
N ARG A 77 7.56 8.83 -7.81
CA ARG A 77 8.50 9.24 -8.87
C ARG A 77 7.99 8.89 -10.26
N THR A 78 7.44 7.70 -10.46
CA THR A 78 6.85 7.31 -11.75
C THR A 78 5.71 8.26 -12.16
N ILE A 79 4.86 8.66 -11.21
CA ILE A 79 3.79 9.64 -11.47
C ILE A 79 4.38 11.00 -11.86
N ASP A 80 5.43 11.45 -11.17
CA ASP A 80 6.11 12.72 -11.50
C ASP A 80 6.73 12.70 -12.90
N GLU A 81 7.46 11.64 -13.23
CA GLU A 81 8.13 11.45 -14.52
C GLU A 81 7.13 11.37 -15.68
N ALA A 82 5.93 10.83 -15.43
CA ALA A 82 4.84 10.78 -16.40
C ALA A 82 4.04 12.10 -16.51
N GLY A 83 4.35 13.11 -15.69
CA GLY A 83 3.55 14.34 -15.62
C GLY A 83 2.15 14.13 -15.03
N GLY A 84 1.99 13.08 -14.21
CA GLY A 84 0.73 12.71 -13.58
C GLY A 84 0.30 13.66 -12.46
N PRO A 85 -0.84 13.37 -11.80
CA PRO A 85 -1.44 14.29 -10.83
C PRO A 85 -0.51 14.62 -9.66
N ILE A 86 -0.34 15.91 -9.38
CA ILE A 86 0.48 16.40 -8.25
C ILE A 86 0.01 15.83 -6.92
N ASP A 87 -1.29 15.68 -6.73
CA ASP A 87 -1.88 15.18 -5.49
C ASP A 87 -1.45 13.73 -5.26
N LEU A 88 -1.57 12.85 -6.26
CA LEU A 88 -1.14 11.46 -6.15
C LEU A 88 0.36 11.36 -5.89
N ARG A 89 1.17 12.11 -6.64
CA ARG A 89 2.62 12.20 -6.40
C ARG A 89 2.90 12.56 -4.94
N CYS A 90 2.22 13.57 -4.40
CA CYS A 90 2.45 14.00 -3.03
C CYS A 90 1.92 13.02 -1.98
N ILE A 91 0.78 12.40 -2.22
CA ILE A 91 0.19 11.37 -1.36
C ILE A 91 1.15 10.19 -1.21
N PHE A 92 1.65 9.60 -2.30
CA PHE A 92 2.51 8.42 -2.20
C PHE A 92 3.88 8.72 -1.57
N ARG A 93 4.43 9.93 -1.78
CA ARG A 93 5.64 10.35 -1.05
C ARG A 93 5.35 10.47 0.45
N GLY A 94 4.19 11.03 0.81
CA GLY A 94 3.74 11.13 2.20
C GLY A 94 3.60 9.75 2.84
N MET A 95 2.89 8.83 2.17
CA MET A 95 2.73 7.44 2.62
C MET A 95 4.07 6.71 2.81
N SER A 96 5.04 6.94 1.92
CA SER A 96 6.40 6.40 2.08
C SER A 96 7.07 6.89 3.37
N GLY A 97 7.05 8.21 3.61
CA GLY A 97 7.61 8.81 4.83
C GLY A 97 6.86 8.38 6.10
N ASP A 98 5.53 8.32 6.03
CA ASP A 98 4.70 7.87 7.13
C ASP A 98 5.01 6.41 7.50
N ALA A 99 5.10 5.51 6.52
CA ALA A 99 5.43 4.10 6.76
C ALA A 99 6.78 3.94 7.46
N ALA A 100 7.82 4.65 6.99
CA ALA A 100 9.14 4.66 7.61
C ALA A 100 9.07 5.19 9.07
N SER A 101 8.36 6.30 9.30
CA SER A 101 8.19 6.89 10.62
C SER A 101 7.47 5.95 11.60
N ARG A 102 6.48 5.17 11.13
CA ARG A 102 5.78 4.20 12.00
C ARG A 102 6.65 2.98 12.30
N LEU A 103 7.53 2.58 11.38
CA LEU A 103 8.52 1.53 11.66
C LEU A 103 9.52 1.99 12.72
N GLU A 104 10.02 3.23 12.64
CA GLU A 104 10.88 3.82 13.69
C GLU A 104 10.14 3.90 15.03
N ALA A 105 8.88 4.34 15.03
CA ALA A 105 8.06 4.38 16.24
C ALA A 105 7.87 2.97 16.86
N LEU A 106 7.70 1.93 16.03
CA LEU A 106 7.63 0.55 16.49
C LEU A 106 8.92 0.10 17.19
N HIS A 107 10.09 0.48 16.67
CA HIS A 107 11.38 0.22 17.30
C HIS A 107 11.58 0.99 18.62
N ALA A 108 10.98 2.17 18.74
CA ALA A 108 11.04 3.00 19.94
C ALA A 108 9.95 2.68 20.97
N ALA A 109 9.03 1.76 20.68
CA ALA A 109 7.93 1.43 21.58
C ALA A 109 8.43 0.80 22.89
N GLU A 110 7.99 1.34 24.03
CA GLU A 110 8.41 0.85 25.36
C GLU A 110 7.44 -0.19 25.92
N THR A 111 6.15 -0.07 25.57
CA THR A 111 5.08 -0.93 26.07
C THR A 111 4.26 -1.58 24.95
N PHE A 112 3.54 -2.65 25.28
CA PHE A 112 2.54 -3.18 24.36
C PHE A 112 1.38 -2.21 24.11
N ALA A 113 1.09 -1.27 25.01
CA ALA A 113 0.15 -0.19 24.72
C ALA A 113 0.63 0.70 23.56
N ASP A 114 1.93 1.05 23.54
CA ASP A 114 2.56 1.79 22.45
C ASP A 114 2.51 1.00 21.15
N GLN A 115 2.93 -0.27 21.19
CA GLN A 115 2.87 -1.15 20.02
C GLN A 115 1.45 -1.29 19.48
N ALA A 116 0.46 -1.49 20.35
CA ALA A 116 -0.93 -1.61 19.93
C ALA A 116 -1.42 -0.34 19.22
N ARG A 117 -1.05 0.85 19.73
CA ARG A 117 -1.37 2.13 19.09
C ARG A 117 -0.69 2.25 17.73
N ILE A 118 0.61 2.00 17.65
CA ILE A 118 1.39 2.15 16.41
C ILE A 118 0.92 1.13 15.35
N TYR A 119 0.63 -0.12 15.73
CA TYR A 119 0.07 -1.10 14.81
C TYR A 119 -1.32 -0.71 14.28
N ARG A 120 -2.16 -0.04 15.08
CA ARG A 120 -3.42 0.53 14.58
C ARG A 120 -3.19 1.66 13.59
N GLU A 121 -2.22 2.54 13.86
CA GLU A 121 -1.83 3.62 12.95
C GLU A 121 -1.28 3.07 11.62
N ILE A 122 -0.48 2.01 11.66
CA ILE A 122 -0.01 1.27 10.48
C ILE A 122 -1.20 0.68 9.72
N SER A 123 -2.10 -0.02 10.41
CA SER A 123 -3.27 -0.63 9.77
C SER A 123 -4.14 0.41 9.06
N ALA A 124 -4.34 1.59 9.67
CA ALA A 124 -5.07 2.70 9.06
C ALA A 124 -4.35 3.26 7.83
N LEU A 125 -3.05 3.55 7.93
CA LEU A 125 -2.24 4.03 6.80
C LEU A 125 -2.31 3.07 5.60
N MET A 126 -2.22 1.77 5.87
CA MET A 126 -2.23 0.74 4.84
C MET A 126 -3.62 0.54 4.22
N HIS A 127 -4.68 0.75 5.00
CA HIS A 127 -6.04 0.78 4.47
C HIS A 127 -6.21 1.95 3.49
N ASP A 128 -5.79 3.16 3.86
CA ASP A 128 -5.82 4.34 2.99
C ASP A 128 -4.99 4.11 1.72
N ALA A 129 -3.82 3.51 1.85
CA ALA A 129 -2.98 3.16 0.71
C ALA A 129 -3.66 2.14 -0.22
N ALA A 130 -4.33 1.12 0.33
CA ALA A 130 -5.05 0.12 -0.45
C ALA A 130 -6.25 0.71 -1.23
N GLU A 131 -6.87 1.77 -0.72
CA GLU A 131 -7.95 2.50 -1.40
C GLU A 131 -7.42 3.43 -2.51
N ILE A 132 -6.32 4.13 -2.24
CA ILE A 132 -5.79 5.17 -3.14
C ILE A 132 -4.90 4.59 -4.23
N ALA A 133 -4.09 3.57 -3.94
CA ALA A 133 -3.06 3.07 -4.84
C ALA A 133 -3.56 2.67 -6.26
N PRO A 134 -4.73 2.02 -6.43
CA PRO A 134 -5.23 1.68 -7.76
C PRO A 134 -5.52 2.89 -8.66
N ALA A 135 -5.76 4.08 -8.09
CA ALA A 135 -5.97 5.30 -8.87
C ALA A 135 -4.72 5.73 -9.65
N ALA A 136 -3.54 5.23 -9.29
CA ALA A 136 -2.30 5.46 -10.02
C ALA A 136 -2.22 4.69 -11.36
N ASP A 137 -3.04 3.66 -11.56
CA ASP A 137 -3.01 2.80 -12.75
C ASP A 137 -3.95 3.27 -13.90
N GLY A 138 -4.78 4.29 -13.68
CA GLY A 138 -5.84 4.71 -14.62
C GLY A 138 -5.83 6.18 -15.02
N GLU A 139 -6.40 6.48 -16.19
CA GLU A 139 -6.67 7.85 -16.67
C GLU A 139 -8.04 8.34 -16.18
N ALA A 140 -8.13 8.83 -14.94
CA ALA A 140 -9.11 9.84 -14.54
C ALA A 140 -8.98 10.12 -13.03
N LEU A 141 -8.24 11.15 -12.69
CA LEU A 141 -8.62 12.01 -11.57
C LEU A 141 -8.85 13.40 -12.14
N PRO A 142 -9.85 14.15 -11.64
CA PRO A 142 -10.13 15.49 -12.12
C PRO A 142 -8.84 16.32 -12.02
N GLU A 143 -8.43 16.90 -13.15
CA GLU A 143 -7.36 17.88 -13.22
C GLU A 143 -7.74 19.11 -12.41
N THR A 144 -7.53 19.08 -11.10
CA THR A 144 -7.34 20.31 -10.36
C THR A 144 -5.92 20.75 -10.64
N MET A 145 -5.78 21.64 -11.63
CA MET A 145 -4.60 22.45 -11.89
C MET A 145 -4.20 23.18 -10.59
N GLY A 146 -3.41 22.50 -9.76
CA GLY A 146 -2.56 23.14 -8.78
C GLY A 146 -1.41 23.83 -9.51
N PRO A 147 -0.93 24.98 -9.02
CA PRO A 147 0.29 25.59 -9.56
C PRO A 147 1.44 24.56 -9.56
N PRO A 148 2.54 24.77 -10.31
CA PRO A 148 3.76 23.97 -10.16
C PRO A 148 4.21 24.03 -8.70
N GLY A 149 3.79 23.03 -7.94
CA GLY A 149 3.96 22.96 -6.51
C GLY A 149 5.03 21.95 -6.23
N THR A 150 6.04 22.34 -5.44
CA THR A 150 6.81 21.37 -4.70
C THR A 150 5.91 20.81 -3.63
N CYS A 151 5.57 19.56 -3.80
CA CYS A 151 5.23 18.66 -2.73
C CYS A 151 5.92 19.05 -1.38
N PRO A 152 5.17 19.43 -0.33
CA PRO A 152 5.77 19.92 0.90
C PRO A 152 6.68 18.86 1.52
N ALA A 153 7.82 19.28 2.09
CA ALA A 153 8.69 18.38 2.83
C ALA A 153 7.88 17.72 3.96
N ALA A 154 8.07 16.41 4.15
CA ALA A 154 7.51 15.71 5.30
C ALA A 154 7.96 16.46 6.57
N ARG A 155 7.02 16.76 7.46
CA ARG A 155 7.32 17.40 8.74
C ARG A 155 7.64 16.30 9.74
N ASP A 156 8.87 16.35 10.27
CA ASP A 156 9.37 15.52 11.37
C ASP A 156 8.54 15.68 12.65
#